data_AF-A0A7X9BDN9-F1
#
_entry.id   AF-A0A7X9BDN9-F1
#
_cell.length_a   1.000
_cell.length_b   1.000
_cell.length_c   1.000
_cell.angle_alpha   90.00
_cell.angle_beta   90.00
_cell.angle_gamma   90.00
#
_symmetry.space_group_name_H-M   'P 1'
#
loop_
_entity.id
_entity.type
_entity.pdbx_description
1 polymer ?
#
loop_
_entity_poly.entity_id
_entity_poly.type
_entity_poly.pdbx_seq_one_letter_code
_entity_poly.pdbx_strand_id
1 'polypeptide(L)'
;VNAGTTPLTCLGATDQHSILQLFKEGPADKVFGFTKIKQVPDEIQLVSEFTGEKEYAYFTGHTMQEQLHIEQLATEMSLVKDGKPCYTITLQDVTPGTLGGLFYFYEALVVFTAGLWQINPYDQPGVEEGKNITYALMGREDYSHTRANYEEKVARHKQGSKIFSID
;
A
#
# COMPACT_ATOMS: atom_id res chain seq x y z
N VAL A 1 -23.61 -0.19 7.17
CA VAL A 1 -22.50 0.77 7.34
C VAL A 1 -21.66 0.73 6.08
N ASN A 2 -21.41 1.86 5.42
CA ASN A 2 -20.45 1.93 4.31
C ASN A 2 -19.13 2.45 4.88
N ALA A 3 -18.34 1.54 5.45
CA ALA A 3 -17.07 1.86 6.11
C ALA A 3 -15.88 1.25 5.35
N GLY A 4 -14.71 1.85 5.55
CA GLY A 4 -13.45 1.37 5.02
C GLY A 4 -12.45 2.50 4.84
N THR A 5 -11.17 2.14 4.91
CA THR A 5 -10.05 2.97 4.50
C THR A 5 -9.37 2.27 3.35
N THR A 6 -9.15 2.96 2.23
CA THR A 6 -8.43 2.39 1.10
C THR A 6 -6.96 2.20 1.47
N PRO A 7 -6.44 0.96 1.56
CA PRO A 7 -5.03 0.75 1.82
C PRO A 7 -4.23 1.14 0.57
N LEU A 8 -3.13 1.88 0.77
CA LEU A 8 -2.18 2.23 -0.28
C LEU A 8 -0.78 1.85 0.19
N THR A 9 -0.13 0.98 -0.57
CA THR A 9 1.25 0.54 -0.29
C THR A 9 2.24 1.40 -1.04
N CYS A 10 3.29 1.85 -0.34
CA CYS A 10 4.38 2.61 -0.94
C CYS A 10 5.73 2.06 -0.47
N LEU A 11 6.75 2.19 -1.30
CA LEU A 11 8.11 1.77 -1.01
C LEU A 11 9.03 2.99 -0.84
N GLY A 12 9.58 3.16 0.36
CA GLY A 12 10.66 4.11 0.59
C GLY A 12 11.99 3.57 0.06
N ALA A 13 12.82 4.33 -0.65
CA ALA A 13 12.63 5.72 -1.06
C ALA A 13 12.02 5.89 -2.46
N THR A 14 11.83 4.80 -3.21
CA THR A 14 11.38 4.83 -4.61
C THR A 14 10.14 5.70 -4.84
N ASP A 15 9.12 5.55 -3.99
CA ASP A 15 7.86 6.28 -4.13
C ASP A 15 7.91 7.74 -3.65
N GLN A 16 9.04 8.18 -3.08
CA GLN A 16 9.29 9.61 -2.90
C GLN A 16 9.33 10.36 -4.24
N HIS A 17 9.67 9.66 -5.33
CA HIS A 17 9.75 10.22 -6.68
C HIS A 17 8.50 9.99 -7.53
N SER A 18 7.47 9.31 -7.00
CA SER A 18 6.23 9.02 -7.74
C SER A 18 5.03 9.74 -7.12
N ILE A 19 4.80 9.54 -5.82
CA ILE A 19 3.52 9.85 -5.17
C ILE A 19 3.64 10.86 -4.03
N LEU A 20 4.85 11.15 -3.56
CA LEU A 20 5.06 12.09 -2.45
C LEU A 20 4.49 13.49 -2.74
N GLN A 21 4.54 13.95 -4.00
CA GLN A 21 3.90 15.21 -4.40
C GLN A 21 2.40 15.22 -4.06
N LEU A 22 1.69 14.13 -4.40
CA LEU A 22 0.28 13.97 -4.07
C LEU A 22 0.05 13.91 -2.55
N PHE A 23 0.98 13.32 -1.80
CA PHE A 23 0.85 13.20 -0.35
C PHE A 23 1.00 14.54 0.37
N LYS A 24 1.91 15.39 -0.10
CA LYS A 24 2.15 16.71 0.47
C LYS A 24 1.06 17.70 0.06
N GLU A 25 0.82 17.83 -1.24
CA GLU A 25 0.01 18.93 -1.80
C GLU A 25 -1.40 18.51 -2.21
N GLY A 26 -1.69 17.22 -2.24
CA GLY A 26 -3.03 16.70 -2.52
C GLY A 26 -4.00 16.79 -1.34
N PRO A 27 -5.20 16.23 -1.51
CA PRO A 27 -6.22 16.21 -0.47
C PRO A 27 -5.71 15.64 0.87
N ALA A 28 -6.20 16.21 1.97
CA ALA A 28 -5.89 15.76 3.33
C ALA A 28 -6.79 14.58 3.75
N ASP A 29 -6.70 13.48 3.02
CA ASP A 29 -7.54 12.28 3.16
C ASP A 29 -6.75 11.00 3.48
N LYS A 30 -5.50 11.16 3.98
CA LYS A 30 -4.56 10.06 4.25
C LYS A 30 -4.00 10.12 5.66
N VAL A 31 -3.73 8.95 6.22
CA VAL A 31 -2.88 8.74 7.40
C VAL A 31 -1.67 7.93 6.95
N PHE A 32 -0.47 8.39 7.32
CA PHE A 32 0.78 7.82 6.82
C PHE A 32 1.44 6.91 7.86
N GLY A 33 1.51 5.62 7.56
CA GLY A 33 2.19 4.63 8.38
C GLY A 33 3.57 4.28 7.82
N PHE A 34 4.62 4.49 8.60
CA PHE A 34 5.98 4.10 8.23
C PHE A 34 6.37 2.80 8.94
N THR A 35 7.06 1.91 8.23
CA THR A 35 7.68 0.72 8.83
C THR A 35 9.19 0.82 8.68
N LYS A 36 9.90 0.87 9.80
CA LYS A 36 11.36 0.98 9.87
C LYS A 36 11.96 -0.34 10.36
N ILE A 37 13.05 -0.79 9.76
CA ILE A 37 13.85 -1.92 10.25
C ILE A 37 15.14 -1.37 10.86
N LYS A 38 15.41 -1.69 12.14
CA LYS A 38 16.57 -1.18 12.87
C LYS A 38 17.85 -1.92 12.51
N GLN A 39 17.80 -3.24 12.41
CA GLN A 39 18.95 -4.09 12.06
C GLN A 39 18.68 -4.79 10.74
N VAL A 40 19.47 -4.46 9.73
CA VAL A 40 19.51 -5.17 8.45
C VAL A 40 20.71 -6.13 8.46
N PRO A 41 20.61 -7.29 7.79
CA PRO A 41 21.65 -8.31 7.87
C PRO A 41 22.98 -7.90 7.23
N ASP A 42 22.93 -7.06 6.18
CA ASP A 42 24.11 -6.60 5.44
C ASP A 42 24.20 -5.08 5.46
N GLU A 43 25.33 -4.56 5.96
CA GLU A 43 25.63 -3.13 5.92
C GLU A 43 26.43 -2.80 4.67
N ILE A 44 25.90 -1.93 3.82
CA ILE A 44 26.58 -1.45 2.62
C ILE A 44 27.20 -0.09 2.94
N GLN A 45 28.53 -0.06 2.96
CA GLN A 45 29.31 1.16 3.16
C GLN A 45 29.32 2.01 1.88
N LEU A 46 29.07 3.31 2.03
CA LEU A 46 29.24 4.29 0.97
C LEU A 46 30.68 4.79 1.01
N VAL A 47 31.47 4.34 0.04
CA VAL A 47 32.89 4.72 -0.04
C VAL A 47 33.05 5.99 -0.89
N SER A 48 34.28 6.47 -1.00
CA SER A 48 34.59 7.73 -1.68
C SER A 48 34.98 7.48 -3.15
N GLU A 49 34.02 7.20 -4.02
CA GLU A 49 34.30 7.05 -5.47
C GLU A 49 34.44 8.39 -6.21
N PHE A 50 33.88 9.48 -5.67
CA PHE A 50 33.80 10.78 -6.34
C PHE A 50 34.67 11.86 -5.69
N THR A 51 35.97 11.59 -5.53
CA THR A 51 36.92 12.46 -4.79
C THR A 51 37.06 13.89 -5.33
N GLY A 52 36.67 14.15 -6.58
CA GLY A 52 36.70 15.48 -7.20
C GLY A 52 35.41 16.29 -7.03
N GLU A 53 34.31 15.66 -6.62
CA GLU A 53 32.97 16.25 -6.60
C GLU A 53 32.55 16.51 -5.15
N LYS A 54 32.59 17.78 -4.72
CA LYS A 54 32.31 18.14 -3.32
C LYS A 54 30.87 17.83 -2.91
N GLU A 55 29.97 17.83 -3.88
CA GLU A 55 28.54 17.57 -3.76
C GLU A 55 28.25 16.12 -3.36
N TYR A 56 29.15 15.18 -3.66
CA TYR A 56 29.00 13.76 -3.31
C TYR A 56 29.87 13.34 -2.11
N ALA A 57 30.79 14.20 -1.67
CA ALA A 57 31.71 13.88 -0.58
C ALA A 57 30.99 13.52 0.73
N TYR A 58 29.76 14.03 0.94
CA TYR A 58 28.98 13.75 2.14
C TYR A 58 28.51 12.29 2.26
N PHE A 59 28.56 11.47 1.20
CA PHE A 59 28.23 10.05 1.32
C PHE A 59 29.34 9.26 2.01
N THR A 60 30.58 9.75 1.96
CA THR A 60 31.75 9.02 2.49
C THR A 60 31.63 8.84 3.99
N GLY A 61 31.73 7.58 4.44
CA GLY A 61 31.67 7.24 5.87
C GLY A 61 30.25 7.00 6.39
N HIS A 62 29.25 7.06 5.52
CA HIS A 62 27.88 6.64 5.81
C HIS A 62 27.59 5.27 5.22
N THR A 63 26.41 4.73 5.54
CA THR A 63 25.91 3.47 5.00
C THR A 63 24.65 3.70 4.19
N MET A 64 24.34 2.80 3.26
CA MET A 64 23.05 2.81 2.56
C MET A 64 21.87 2.74 3.53
N GLN A 65 22.03 2.04 4.66
CA GLN A 65 20.99 1.96 5.69
C GLN A 65 20.77 3.32 6.35
N GLU A 66 21.85 4.00 6.71
CA GLU A 66 21.78 5.34 7.31
C GLU A 66 21.11 6.33 6.36
N GLN A 67 21.50 6.31 5.08
CA GLN A 67 20.85 7.12 4.05
C GLN A 67 19.35 6.83 3.97
N LEU A 68 18.94 5.56 3.87
CA LEU A 68 17.52 5.19 3.81
C LEU A 68 16.74 5.64 5.06
N HIS A 69 17.36 5.54 6.24
CA HIS A 69 16.75 6.01 7.49
C HIS A 69 16.62 7.53 7.54
N ILE A 70 17.60 8.27 7.01
CA ILE A 70 17.55 9.73 6.89
C ILE A 70 16.46 10.13 5.90
N GLU A 71 16.35 9.47 4.76
CA GLU A 71 15.32 9.74 3.76
C GLU A 71 13.90 9.47 4.29
N GLN A 72 13.73 8.38 5.06
CA GLN A 72 12.47 8.10 5.77
C GLN A 72 12.16 9.24 6.76
N LEU A 73 13.12 9.61 7.62
CA LEU A 73 12.95 10.67 8.61
C LEU A 73 12.62 12.02 7.95
N ALA A 74 13.32 12.37 6.88
CA ALA A 74 13.07 13.58 6.12
C ALA A 74 11.64 13.60 5.57
N THR A 75 11.17 12.47 5.02
CA THR A 75 9.80 12.33 4.53
C THR A 75 8.78 12.52 5.65
N GLU A 76 8.96 11.83 6.78
CA GLU A 76 8.11 11.96 7.99
C GLU A 76 8.03 13.41 8.47
N MET A 77 9.18 14.05 8.69
CA MET A 77 9.25 15.45 9.14
C MET A 77 8.55 16.39 8.15
N SER A 78 8.72 16.14 6.84
CA SER A 78 8.10 16.97 5.81
C SER A 78 6.57 16.84 5.80
N LEU A 79 6.03 15.65 6.04
CA LEU A 79 4.60 15.39 6.09
C LEU A 79 3.98 15.98 7.38
N VAL A 80 4.64 15.77 8.52
CA VAL A 80 4.21 16.34 9.80
C VAL A 80 4.19 17.87 9.74
N LYS A 81 5.20 18.50 9.13
CA LYS A 81 5.25 19.94 8.90
C LYS A 81 4.04 20.44 8.10
N ASP A 82 3.56 19.64 7.15
CA ASP A 82 2.39 19.97 6.31
C ASP A 82 1.06 19.55 6.98
N GLY A 83 1.08 19.22 8.29
CA GLY A 83 -0.10 18.86 9.07
C GLY A 83 -0.67 17.48 8.76
N LYS A 84 0.11 16.61 8.09
CA LYS A 84 -0.34 15.26 7.75
C LYS A 84 -0.16 14.31 8.94
N PRO A 85 -1.17 13.51 9.32
CA PRO A 85 -1.06 12.57 10.42
C PRO A 85 -0.15 11.39 10.06
N CYS A 86 0.85 11.13 10.90
CA CYS A 86 1.84 10.08 10.69
C CYS A 86 2.00 9.19 11.93
N TYR A 87 2.40 7.93 11.72
CA TYR A 87 2.87 7.03 12.76
C TYR A 87 3.99 6.13 12.23
N THR A 88 4.84 5.62 13.11
CA THR A 88 5.99 4.77 12.73
C THR A 88 6.02 3.50 13.58
N ILE A 89 6.10 2.34 12.93
CA ILE A 89 6.37 1.04 13.54
C ILE A 89 7.82 0.71 13.30
N THR A 90 8.61 0.53 14.36
CA THR A 90 10.02 0.13 14.24
C THR A 90 10.18 -1.34 14.61
N LEU A 91 10.63 -2.13 13.64
CA LEU A 91 11.01 -3.52 13.80
C LEU A 91 12.49 -3.59 14.23
N GLN A 92 12.78 -4.47 15.18
CA GLN A 92 14.16 -4.71 15.60
C GLN A 92 14.98 -5.32 14.46
N ASP A 93 14.42 -6.33 13.79
CA ASP A 93 15.00 -7.11 12.70
C ASP A 93 13.86 -7.73 11.84
N VAL A 94 14.20 -8.62 10.92
CA VAL A 94 13.24 -9.39 10.09
C VAL A 94 13.15 -10.86 10.50
N THR A 95 13.43 -11.18 11.76
CA THR A 95 13.35 -12.56 12.25
C THR A 95 11.89 -13.02 12.33
N PRO A 96 11.63 -14.34 12.32
CA PRO A 96 10.27 -14.87 12.43
C PRO A 96 9.50 -14.36 13.66
N GLY A 97 10.18 -14.13 14.79
CA GLY A 97 9.56 -13.58 15.99
C GLY A 97 9.08 -12.15 15.82
N THR A 98 9.93 -11.28 15.26
CA THR A 98 9.58 -9.88 14.98
C THR A 98 8.46 -9.78 13.94
N LEU A 99 8.53 -10.56 12.86
CA LEU A 99 7.50 -10.60 11.83
C LEU A 99 6.17 -11.16 12.37
N GLY A 100 6.21 -12.20 13.21
CA GLY A 100 5.02 -12.73 13.88
C GLY A 100 4.33 -11.70 14.76
N GLY A 101 5.10 -10.90 15.51
CA GLY A 101 4.58 -9.78 16.28
C GLY A 101 3.93 -8.71 15.40
N LEU A 102 4.52 -8.38 14.25
CA LEU A 102 3.96 -7.44 13.29
C LEU A 102 2.64 -7.93 12.69
N PHE A 103 2.58 -9.21 12.28
CA PHE A 103 1.36 -9.80 11.73
C PHE A 103 0.24 -9.78 12.76
N TYR A 104 0.49 -10.25 13.97
CA TYR A 104 -0.51 -10.26 15.04
C TYR A 104 -0.99 -8.84 15.39
N PHE A 105 -0.08 -7.86 15.40
CA PHE A 105 -0.44 -6.46 15.61
C PHE A 105 -1.47 -5.97 14.57
N TYR A 106 -1.22 -6.21 13.27
CA TYR A 106 -2.14 -5.79 12.22
C TYR A 106 -3.43 -6.61 12.18
N GLU A 107 -3.39 -7.91 12.45
CA GLU A 107 -4.58 -8.75 12.62
C GLU A 107 -5.49 -8.20 13.74
N ALA A 108 -4.92 -7.91 14.91
CA ALA A 108 -5.64 -7.34 16.03
C ALA A 108 -6.19 -5.93 15.70
N LEU A 109 -5.39 -5.09 15.03
CA LEU A 109 -5.81 -3.76 14.59
C LEU A 109 -7.05 -3.82 13.69
N VAL A 110 -7.09 -4.75 12.75
CA VAL A 110 -8.25 -4.96 11.86
C VAL A 110 -9.49 -5.34 12.67
N VAL A 111 -9.38 -6.28 13.61
CA VAL A 111 -10.51 -6.72 14.44
C VAL A 111 -11.05 -5.59 15.30
N PHE A 112 -10.16 -4.82 15.95
CA PHE A 112 -10.58 -3.69 16.77
C PHE A 112 -11.22 -2.58 15.93
N THR A 113 -10.64 -2.26 14.78
CA THR A 113 -11.19 -1.25 13.87
C THR A 113 -12.58 -1.65 13.35
N ALA A 114 -12.77 -2.92 13.00
CA ALA A 114 -14.07 -3.44 12.61
C ALA A 114 -15.10 -3.38 13.73
N GLY A 115 -14.69 -3.67 14.98
CA GLY A 115 -15.52 -3.47 16.17
C GLY A 115 -15.96 -2.01 16.35
N LEU A 116 -15.05 -1.06 16.15
CA LEU A 116 -15.37 0.38 16.18
C LEU A 116 -16.33 0.80 15.06
N TRP A 117 -16.17 0.24 13.86
CA TRP A 117 -17.05 0.49 12.72
C TRP A 117 -18.35 -0.32 12.73
N GLN A 118 -18.52 -1.24 13.68
CA GLN A 118 -19.68 -2.13 13.78
C GLN A 118 -19.89 -2.94 12.49
N ILE A 119 -18.80 -3.49 11.94
CA ILE A 119 -18.80 -4.37 10.77
C ILE A 119 -18.20 -5.74 11.11
N ASN A 120 -18.47 -6.74 10.27
CA ASN A 120 -17.85 -8.06 10.39
C ASN A 120 -16.47 -8.03 9.70
N PRO A 121 -15.35 -8.28 10.41
CA PRO A 121 -14.03 -8.36 9.78
C PRO A 121 -13.75 -9.73 9.13
N TYR A 122 -14.64 -10.70 9.25
CA TYR A 122 -14.40 -12.10 8.89
C TYR A 122 -15.18 -12.58 7.65
N ASP A 123 -15.93 -11.71 6.99
CA ASP A 123 -16.64 -12.02 5.74
C ASP A 123 -16.22 -11.12 4.58
N GLN A 124 -16.66 -11.50 3.37
CA GLN A 124 -16.30 -10.83 2.13
C GLN A 124 -17.40 -10.93 1.06
N PRO A 125 -18.69 -10.66 1.36
CA PRO A 125 -19.80 -10.89 0.42
C PRO A 125 -19.66 -10.14 -0.91
N GLY A 126 -18.99 -8.97 -0.90
CA GLY A 126 -18.79 -8.15 -2.09
C GLY A 126 -17.97 -8.81 -3.21
N VAL A 127 -17.22 -9.88 -2.94
CA VAL A 127 -16.41 -10.55 -3.96
C VAL A 127 -17.20 -11.59 -4.77
N GLU A 128 -18.36 -12.02 -4.26
CA GLU A 128 -19.11 -13.13 -4.83
C GLU A 128 -19.83 -12.75 -6.14
N GLU A 129 -20.27 -11.50 -6.29
CA GLU A 129 -20.94 -11.07 -7.53
C GLU A 129 -20.01 -11.21 -8.75
N GLY A 130 -18.75 -10.80 -8.62
CA GLY A 130 -17.76 -10.94 -9.69
C GLY A 130 -17.55 -12.41 -10.08
N LYS A 131 -17.43 -13.30 -9.10
CA LYS A 131 -17.30 -14.75 -9.33
C LYS A 131 -18.52 -15.31 -10.07
N ASN A 132 -19.73 -14.95 -9.64
CA ASN A 132 -20.97 -15.43 -10.25
C ASN A 132 -21.10 -15.01 -11.71
N ILE A 133 -20.77 -13.74 -12.02
CA ILE A 133 -20.73 -13.23 -13.39
C ILE A 133 -19.72 -14.04 -14.22
N THR A 134 -18.50 -14.20 -13.72
CA THR A 134 -17.44 -14.96 -14.41
C THR A 134 -17.85 -16.40 -14.67
N TYR A 135 -18.36 -17.11 -13.66
CA TYR A 135 -18.78 -18.51 -13.81
C TYR A 135 -19.89 -18.68 -14.84
N ALA A 136 -20.90 -17.81 -14.81
CA ALA A 136 -22.01 -17.87 -15.77
C ALA A 136 -21.54 -17.60 -17.21
N LEU A 137 -20.72 -16.56 -17.41
CA LEU A 137 -20.25 -16.16 -18.74
C LEU A 137 -19.19 -17.10 -19.32
N MET A 138 -18.37 -17.74 -18.47
CA MET A 138 -17.43 -18.78 -18.89
C MET A 138 -18.10 -20.15 -19.11
N GLY A 139 -19.41 -20.27 -18.88
CA GLY A 139 -20.17 -21.48 -19.17
C GLY A 139 -20.01 -22.60 -18.15
N ARG A 140 -19.75 -22.27 -16.88
CA ARG A 140 -19.72 -23.26 -15.80
C ARG A 140 -21.11 -23.91 -15.66
N GLU A 141 -21.16 -25.24 -15.66
CA GLU A 141 -22.40 -26.02 -15.82
C GLU A 141 -23.48 -25.71 -14.76
N ASP A 142 -23.08 -25.61 -13.49
CA ASP A 142 -23.93 -25.27 -12.35
C ASP A 142 -24.45 -23.81 -12.38
N TYR A 143 -23.89 -22.95 -13.24
CA TYR A 143 -24.30 -21.54 -13.42
C TYR A 143 -25.06 -21.28 -14.73
N SER A 144 -25.29 -22.32 -15.54
CA SER A 144 -26.00 -22.22 -16.84
C SER A 144 -27.33 -21.48 -16.76
N HIS A 145 -28.10 -21.71 -15.69
CA HIS A 145 -29.40 -21.07 -15.44
C HIS A 145 -29.33 -19.54 -15.26
N THR A 146 -28.17 -18.99 -14.87
CA THR A 146 -27.98 -17.53 -14.69
C THR A 146 -27.37 -16.83 -15.90
N ARG A 147 -26.86 -17.59 -16.88
CA ARG A 147 -26.06 -17.05 -17.99
C ARG A 147 -26.80 -16.02 -18.83
N ALA A 148 -28.02 -16.31 -19.27
CA ALA A 148 -28.80 -15.40 -20.10
C ALA A 148 -29.04 -14.03 -19.42
N ASN A 149 -29.30 -14.04 -18.10
CA ASN A 149 -29.46 -12.82 -17.31
C ASN A 149 -28.17 -11.98 -17.30
N TYR A 150 -27.02 -12.62 -17.09
CA TYR A 150 -25.74 -11.90 -17.11
C TYR A 150 -25.35 -11.41 -18.52
N GLU A 151 -25.69 -12.15 -19.58
CA GLU A 151 -25.51 -11.69 -20.96
C GLU A 151 -26.32 -10.41 -21.25
N GLU A 152 -27.56 -10.31 -20.76
CA GLU A 152 -28.36 -9.09 -20.86
C GLU A 152 -27.73 -7.92 -20.09
N LYS A 153 -27.27 -8.17 -18.85
CA LYS A 153 -26.57 -7.15 -18.04
C LYS A 153 -25.30 -6.65 -18.74
N VAL A 154 -24.53 -7.53 -19.36
CA VAL A 154 -23.34 -7.16 -20.14
C VAL A 154 -23.72 -6.30 -21.34
N ALA A 155 -24.77 -6.65 -22.08
CA ALA A 155 -25.25 -5.85 -23.21
C ALA A 155 -25.62 -4.42 -22.77
N ARG A 156 -26.35 -4.30 -21.65
CA ARG A 156 -26.72 -3.01 -21.04
C ARG A 156 -25.49 -2.20 -20.60
N HIS A 157 -24.52 -2.85 -19.96
CA HIS A 157 -23.27 -2.20 -19.56
C HIS A 157 -22.51 -1.64 -20.78
N LYS A 158 -22.37 -2.44 -21.86
CA LYS A 158 -21.70 -2.00 -23.09
C LYS A 158 -22.39 -0.80 -23.76
N GLN A 159 -23.71 -0.74 -23.72
CA GLN A 159 -24.45 0.40 -24.28
C GLN A 159 -24.23 1.70 -23.49
N GLY A 160 -24.05 1.61 -22.17
CA GLY A 160 -23.81 2.77 -21.30
C GLY A 160 -22.34 3.19 -21.19
N SER A 161 -21.40 2.32 -21.54
CA SER A 161 -19.97 2.56 -21.40
C SER A 161 -19.37 3.29 -22.60
N LYS A 162 -18.54 4.32 -22.32
CA LYS A 162 -17.65 4.90 -23.33
C LYS A 162 -16.41 4.04 -23.43
N ILE A 163 -16.34 3.22 -24.48
CA ILE A 163 -15.20 2.33 -24.75
C ILE A 163 -14.32 2.98 -25.81
N PHE A 164 -13.06 3.22 -25.49
CA PHE A 164 -12.06 3.74 -26.42
C PHE A 164 -11.23 2.57 -26.93
N SER A 165 -11.19 2.39 -28.25
CA SER A 165 -10.32 1.42 -28.91
C SER A 165 -9.14 2.14 -29.53
N ILE A 166 -7.95 1.61 -29.32
CA ILE A 166 -6.72 2.05 -29.99
C ILE A 166 -6.27 0.84 -30.80
N ASP A 167 -6.31 0.99 -32.13
CA ASP A 167 -5.85 -0.02 -33.10
C ASP A 167 -4.32 0.03 -33.28
#